data_AF-A0A7Y7DJU2-F1
#
_entry.id   AF-A0A7Y7DJU2-F1
#
_cell.length_a   1.000
_cell.length_b   1.000
_cell.length_c   1.000
_cell.angle_alpha   90.00
_cell.angle_beta   90.00
_cell.angle_gamma   90.00
#
_symmetry.space_group_name_H-M   'P 1'
#
loop_
_entity.id
_entity.type
_entity.pdbx_description
1 polymer ?
#
loop_
_entity_poly.entity_id
_entity_poly.type
_entity_poly.pdbx_seq_one_letter_code
_entity_poly.pdbx_strand_id
1 'polypeptide(L)'
;MQVYDISPQAWLKSGAMIVLLFFVFQSAALLGQASARLYTEHQVTDRIKARISLDLQFLDVGNQALHTPPNQDSLKRYLDRINSLLEDQQTGVWLISIQSVTAQSEAQTDNARLSQFVLENSEQTVKVQLAKRPLYSYFSFSLFALLAAVIAAPVLIKSQTRKVGVAKQQSGQQPLVTTVKPEPKLTINLTDKTIGNGVNDVTVQLQNKPLCFYTALLHYCIDNPHSTLLHHKDIPPELTTLASKVFIRLMELGHTKRKRPDFNANLDKTLSEIRAALDEVFTGFSEEKTRYYPPRAQGEGSRSKQHSYALPVLSHSDIQIIGD
;
A
#
# COMPACT_ATOMS: atom_id res chain seq x y z
N MET A 1 -12.71 -2.54 36.02
CA MET A 1 -13.30 -3.25 34.86
C MET A 1 -13.77 -2.17 33.89
N GLN A 2 -12.95 -1.79 32.89
CA GLN A 2 -13.35 -0.78 31.90
C GLN A 2 -14.31 -1.46 30.92
N VAL A 3 -15.60 -1.16 31.05
CA VAL A 3 -16.61 -1.57 30.06
C VAL A 3 -16.37 -0.70 28.83
N TYR A 4 -15.79 -1.29 27.79
CA TYR A 4 -15.73 -0.65 26.49
C TYR A 4 -17.15 -0.62 25.93
N ASP A 5 -17.80 0.54 25.93
CA ASP A 5 -19.00 0.79 25.12
C ASP A 5 -18.57 0.81 23.65
N ILE A 6 -18.54 -0.38 23.05
CA ILE A 6 -18.24 -0.53 21.62
C ILE A 6 -19.48 -0.09 20.86
N SER A 7 -19.40 1.04 20.17
CA SER A 7 -20.52 1.52 19.35
C SER A 7 -20.88 0.48 18.28
N PRO A 8 -22.17 0.31 17.93
CA PRO A 8 -22.61 -0.68 16.94
C PRO A 8 -21.95 -0.48 15.56
N GLN A 9 -21.58 0.76 15.23
CA GLN A 9 -20.82 1.08 14.01
C GLN A 9 -19.38 0.54 14.04
N ALA A 10 -18.74 0.46 15.22
CA ALA A 10 -17.40 -0.10 15.35
C ALA A 10 -17.39 -1.63 15.19
N TRP A 11 -18.43 -2.32 15.68
CA TRP A 11 -18.65 -3.75 15.41
C TRP A 11 -18.82 -4.03 13.93
N LEU A 12 -19.61 -3.23 13.23
CA LEU A 12 -19.88 -3.41 11.80
C LEU A 12 -18.62 -3.19 10.94
N LYS A 13 -17.83 -2.16 11.26
CA LYS A 13 -16.52 -1.92 10.61
C LYS A 13 -15.51 -3.04 10.88
N SER A 14 -15.48 -3.56 12.11
CA SER A 14 -14.58 -4.65 12.49
C SER A 14 -14.96 -5.95 11.79
N GLY A 15 -16.26 -6.27 11.71
CA GLY A 15 -16.78 -7.42 10.97
C GLY A 15 -16.46 -7.34 9.47
N ALA A 16 -16.69 -6.18 8.84
CA ALA A 16 -16.35 -5.97 7.44
C ALA A 16 -14.85 -6.16 7.16
N MET A 17 -13.99 -5.66 8.06
CA MET A 17 -12.55 -5.83 7.95
C MET A 17 -12.13 -7.31 8.08
N ILE A 18 -12.72 -8.07 9.00
CA ILE A 18 -12.46 -9.51 9.14
C ILE A 18 -12.85 -10.25 7.87
N VAL A 19 -14.03 -9.95 7.30
CA VAL A 19 -14.50 -10.59 6.06
C VAL A 19 -13.56 -10.28 4.89
N LEU A 20 -13.15 -9.02 4.72
CA LEU A 20 -12.20 -8.63 3.67
C LEU A 20 -10.88 -9.38 3.82
N LEU A 21 -10.34 -9.42 5.03
CA LEU A 21 -9.06 -10.04 5.30
C LEU A 21 -9.12 -11.57 5.21
N PHE A 22 -10.28 -12.15 5.54
CA PHE A 22 -10.57 -13.54 5.28
C PHE A 22 -10.51 -13.86 3.78
N PHE A 23 -11.12 -13.05 2.91
CA PHE A 23 -11.02 -13.25 1.46
C PHE A 23 -9.58 -13.15 0.94
N VAL A 24 -8.78 -12.24 1.48
CA VAL A 24 -7.35 -12.11 1.14
C VAL A 24 -6.56 -13.35 1.54
N PHE A 25 -6.76 -13.86 2.76
CA PHE A 25 -6.05 -15.06 3.19
C PHE A 25 -6.57 -16.34 2.53
N GLN A 26 -7.87 -16.41 2.24
CA GLN A 26 -8.46 -17.53 1.53
C GLN A 26 -7.94 -17.59 0.09
N SER A 27 -7.78 -16.46 -0.60
CA SER A 27 -7.20 -16.45 -1.94
C SER A 27 -5.74 -16.88 -1.93
N ALA A 28 -4.94 -16.41 -0.97
CA ALA A 28 -3.56 -16.87 -0.78
C ALA A 28 -3.49 -18.38 -0.46
N ALA A 29 -4.40 -18.89 0.36
CA ALA A 29 -4.47 -20.32 0.67
C ALA A 29 -4.85 -21.15 -0.56
N LEU A 30 -5.80 -20.70 -1.38
CA LEU A 30 -6.17 -21.36 -2.64
C LEU A 30 -5.01 -21.40 -3.63
N LEU A 31 -4.27 -20.30 -3.76
CA LEU A 31 -3.04 -20.26 -4.57
C LEU A 31 -2.00 -21.25 -4.06
N GLY A 32 -1.77 -21.29 -2.75
CA GLY A 32 -0.86 -22.27 -2.13
C GLY A 32 -1.29 -23.72 -2.38
N GLN A 33 -2.58 -24.03 -2.22
CA GLN A 33 -3.14 -25.35 -2.53
C GLN A 33 -2.93 -25.69 -4.01
N ALA A 34 -3.22 -24.77 -4.93
CA ALA A 34 -3.03 -24.98 -6.37
C ALA A 34 -1.57 -25.29 -6.70
N SER A 35 -0.63 -24.48 -6.21
CA SER A 35 0.80 -24.66 -6.45
C SER A 35 1.32 -25.99 -5.88
N ALA A 36 0.94 -26.33 -4.65
CA ALA A 36 1.33 -27.59 -4.02
C ALA A 36 0.81 -28.81 -4.81
N ARG A 37 -0.40 -28.73 -5.36
CA ARG A 37 -0.99 -29.80 -6.18
C ARG A 37 -0.29 -29.93 -7.52
N LEU A 38 -0.03 -28.83 -8.22
CA LEU A 38 0.75 -28.85 -9.46
C LEU A 38 2.12 -29.48 -9.25
N TYR A 39 2.82 -29.09 -8.17
CA TYR A 39 4.13 -29.66 -7.85
C TYR A 39 4.07 -31.17 -7.58
N THR A 40 3.11 -31.61 -6.76
CA THR A 40 2.91 -33.03 -6.44
C THR A 40 2.58 -33.84 -7.68
N GLU A 41 1.70 -33.33 -8.55
CA GLU A 41 1.35 -33.98 -9.81
C GLU A 41 2.56 -34.19 -10.73
N HIS A 42 3.44 -33.18 -10.83
CA HIS A 42 4.68 -33.30 -11.59
C HIS A 42 5.61 -34.36 -10.98
N GLN A 43 5.85 -34.30 -9.68
CA GLN A 43 6.71 -35.25 -8.99
C GLN A 43 6.21 -36.69 -9.11
N VAL A 44 4.90 -36.92 -9.00
CA VAL A 44 4.27 -38.24 -9.18
C VAL A 44 4.39 -38.69 -10.63
N THR A 45 4.13 -37.81 -11.61
CA THR A 45 4.28 -38.13 -13.03
C THR A 45 5.72 -38.55 -13.37
N ASP A 46 6.71 -37.84 -12.84
CA ASP A 46 8.13 -38.14 -13.07
C ASP A 46 8.54 -39.45 -12.41
N ARG A 47 8.05 -39.74 -11.20
CA ARG A 47 8.26 -41.03 -10.53
C ARG A 47 7.65 -42.18 -11.31
N ILE A 48 6.41 -42.02 -11.82
CA ILE A 48 5.76 -43.02 -12.66
C ILE A 48 6.58 -43.24 -13.94
N LYS A 49 7.00 -42.16 -14.60
CA LYS A 49 7.82 -42.24 -15.82
C LYS A 49 9.13 -42.99 -15.57
N ALA A 50 9.86 -42.63 -14.51
CA ALA A 50 11.12 -43.29 -14.14
C ALA A 50 10.91 -44.77 -13.80
N ARG A 51 9.84 -45.07 -13.04
CA ARG A 51 9.50 -46.44 -12.66
C ARG A 51 9.17 -47.30 -13.86
N ILE A 52 8.28 -46.83 -14.74
CA ILE A 52 7.91 -47.56 -15.97
C ILE A 52 9.13 -47.73 -16.87
N SER A 53 9.98 -46.71 -17.01
CA SER A 53 11.21 -46.82 -17.81
C SER A 53 12.15 -47.91 -17.29
N LEU A 54 12.25 -48.10 -15.97
CA LEU A 54 13.10 -49.11 -15.35
C LEU A 54 12.48 -50.52 -15.43
N ASP A 55 11.16 -50.59 -15.30
CA ASP A 55 10.40 -51.85 -15.38
C ASP A 55 10.18 -52.30 -16.83
N LEU A 56 10.39 -51.42 -17.83
CA LEU A 56 10.15 -51.70 -19.25
C LEU A 56 10.92 -52.90 -19.78
N GLN A 57 12.13 -53.14 -19.27
CA GLN A 57 12.97 -54.28 -19.63
C GLN A 57 12.39 -55.64 -19.18
N PHE A 58 11.51 -55.63 -18.17
CA PHE A 58 10.87 -56.83 -17.64
C PHE A 58 9.41 -56.97 -18.09
N LEU A 59 8.90 -55.97 -18.79
CA LEU A 59 7.51 -55.89 -19.21
C LEU A 59 7.43 -56.29 -20.68
N ASP A 60 6.57 -57.26 -20.98
CA ASP A 60 6.34 -57.70 -22.35
C ASP A 60 5.39 -56.74 -23.07
N VAL A 61 5.96 -55.62 -23.51
CA VAL A 61 5.31 -54.52 -24.22
C VAL A 61 5.18 -54.76 -25.73
N GLY A 62 5.58 -55.94 -26.22
CA GLY A 62 5.62 -56.30 -27.65
C GLY A 62 6.95 -55.94 -28.30
N ASN A 63 7.05 -56.04 -29.63
CA ASN A 63 8.23 -55.56 -30.36
C ASN A 63 7.80 -55.07 -31.75
N GLN A 64 8.22 -53.86 -32.12
CA GLN A 64 7.80 -53.23 -33.37
C GLN A 64 8.52 -53.82 -34.58
N ALA A 65 9.80 -54.20 -34.44
CA ALA A 65 10.59 -54.82 -35.51
C ALA A 65 10.13 -56.26 -35.80
N LEU A 66 9.66 -56.97 -34.78
CA LEU A 66 9.18 -58.35 -34.87
C LEU A 66 7.65 -58.46 -34.98
N HIS A 67 6.93 -57.34 -35.08
CA HIS A 67 5.46 -57.27 -35.12
C HIS A 67 4.75 -58.08 -34.02
N THR A 68 5.37 -58.20 -32.85
CA THR A 68 4.85 -59.00 -31.75
C THR A 68 3.90 -58.15 -30.92
N PRO A 69 2.64 -58.59 -30.72
CA PRO A 69 1.69 -57.83 -29.92
C PRO A 69 2.09 -57.83 -28.43
N PRO A 70 1.73 -56.77 -27.69
CA PRO A 70 1.96 -56.72 -26.24
C PRO A 70 1.20 -57.82 -25.49
N ASN A 71 1.81 -58.35 -24.44
CA ASN A 71 1.18 -59.33 -23.57
C ASN A 71 0.16 -58.65 -22.65
N GLN A 72 -1.12 -58.85 -22.98
CA GLN A 72 -2.23 -58.17 -22.30
C GLN A 72 -2.31 -58.53 -20.81
N ASP A 73 -2.09 -59.79 -20.44
CA ASP A 73 -2.27 -60.25 -19.05
C ASP A 73 -1.13 -59.79 -18.14
N SER A 74 0.09 -59.71 -18.67
CA SER A 74 1.24 -59.14 -17.93
C SER A 74 1.04 -57.64 -17.71
N LEU A 75 0.65 -56.91 -18.76
CA LEU A 75 0.42 -55.48 -18.70
C LEU A 75 -0.76 -55.12 -17.78
N LYS A 76 -1.88 -55.83 -17.83
CA LYS A 76 -3.02 -55.61 -16.92
C LYS A 76 -2.61 -55.75 -15.46
N ARG A 77 -1.94 -56.86 -15.10
CA ARG A 77 -1.43 -57.08 -13.74
C ARG A 77 -0.46 -55.99 -13.30
N TYR A 78 0.38 -55.49 -14.21
CA TYR A 78 1.27 -54.38 -13.93
C TYR A 78 0.50 -53.07 -13.69
N LEU A 79 -0.46 -52.74 -14.55
CA LEU A 79 -1.32 -51.57 -14.42
C LEU A 79 -2.07 -51.58 -13.07
N ASP A 80 -2.66 -52.72 -12.71
CA ASP A 80 -3.40 -52.87 -11.45
C ASP A 80 -2.48 -52.74 -10.24
N ARG A 81 -1.28 -53.33 -10.29
CA ARG A 81 -0.28 -53.18 -9.23
C ARG A 81 0.12 -51.72 -9.05
N ILE A 82 0.42 -50.99 -10.12
CA ILE A 82 0.80 -49.59 -10.03
C ILE A 82 -0.37 -48.74 -9.53
N ASN A 83 -1.57 -48.96 -10.05
CA ASN A 83 -2.76 -48.22 -9.60
C ASN A 83 -3.07 -48.46 -8.13
N SER A 84 -2.93 -49.69 -7.61
CA SER A 84 -3.13 -49.97 -6.19
C SER A 84 -2.15 -49.19 -5.30
N LEU A 85 -0.91 -49.03 -5.73
CA LEU A 85 0.09 -48.22 -5.02
C LEU A 85 -0.22 -46.71 -5.10
N LEU A 86 -0.69 -46.24 -6.26
CA LEU A 86 -1.04 -44.83 -6.46
C LEU A 86 -2.28 -44.43 -5.65
N GLU A 87 -3.21 -45.37 -5.48
CA GLU A 87 -4.43 -45.21 -4.69
C GLU A 87 -4.13 -45.21 -3.18
N ASP A 88 -3.31 -46.15 -2.70
CA ASP A 88 -2.85 -46.19 -1.30
C ASP A 88 -2.14 -44.90 -0.89
N GLN A 89 -1.36 -44.32 -1.80
CA GLN A 89 -0.67 -43.04 -1.59
C GLN A 89 -1.55 -41.81 -1.83
N GLN A 90 -2.83 -41.98 -2.20
CA GLN A 90 -3.79 -40.89 -2.48
C GLN A 90 -3.24 -39.83 -3.44
N THR A 91 -2.48 -40.26 -4.44
CA THR A 91 -1.78 -39.34 -5.36
C THR A 91 -2.72 -38.57 -6.27
N GLY A 92 -3.93 -39.10 -6.50
CA GLY A 92 -4.91 -38.54 -7.43
C GLY A 92 -4.47 -38.59 -8.88
N VAL A 93 -3.54 -39.50 -9.19
CA VAL A 93 -3.09 -39.83 -10.53
C VAL A 93 -3.29 -41.33 -10.72
N TRP A 94 -3.80 -41.72 -11.87
CA TRP A 94 -4.03 -43.13 -12.23
C TRP A 94 -3.44 -43.43 -13.60
N LEU A 95 -2.95 -44.64 -13.76
CA LEU A 95 -2.44 -45.18 -15.00
C LEU A 95 -3.58 -45.82 -15.78
N ILE A 96 -3.89 -45.28 -16.95
CA ILE A 96 -5.03 -45.71 -17.77
C ILE A 96 -4.60 -46.80 -18.73
N SER A 97 -3.50 -46.58 -19.45
CA SER A 97 -3.06 -47.51 -20.50
C SER A 97 -1.56 -47.49 -20.70
N ILE A 98 -1.05 -48.64 -21.12
CA ILE A 98 0.29 -48.82 -21.70
C ILE A 98 0.07 -49.51 -23.06
N GLN A 99 0.56 -48.89 -24.12
CA GLN A 99 0.30 -49.28 -25.52
C GLN A 99 -1.21 -49.37 -25.82
N SER A 100 -1.68 -50.55 -26.22
CA SER A 100 -3.07 -50.86 -26.52
C SER A 100 -3.80 -51.52 -25.34
N VAL A 101 -3.14 -51.68 -24.18
CA VAL A 101 -3.70 -52.34 -23.00
C VAL A 101 -4.18 -51.29 -22.01
N THR A 102 -5.47 -51.33 -21.73
CA THR A 102 -6.14 -50.44 -20.77
C THR A 102 -6.35 -51.15 -19.43
N ALA A 103 -6.20 -50.41 -18.34
CA ALA A 103 -6.50 -50.89 -16.99
C ALA A 103 -8.01 -51.15 -16.84
N GLN A 104 -8.39 -52.09 -15.97
CA GLN A 104 -9.80 -52.36 -15.66
C GLN A 104 -10.42 -51.32 -14.71
N SER A 105 -9.65 -50.32 -14.29
CA SER A 105 -10.05 -49.43 -13.20
C SER A 105 -11.20 -48.49 -13.58
N GLU A 106 -12.28 -48.56 -12.81
CA GLU A 106 -13.40 -47.61 -12.76
C GLU A 106 -13.00 -46.22 -12.24
N ALA A 107 -11.72 -45.99 -11.91
CA ALA A 107 -11.17 -44.70 -11.46
C ALA A 107 -11.12 -43.63 -12.57
N GLN A 108 -11.91 -43.80 -13.62
CA GLN A 108 -12.21 -42.76 -14.61
C GLN A 108 -13.19 -41.78 -13.97
N THR A 109 -12.69 -40.94 -13.06
CA THR A 109 -13.49 -39.86 -12.49
C THR A 109 -14.02 -38.99 -13.62
N ASP A 110 -15.33 -38.72 -13.64
CA ASP A 110 -15.94 -37.74 -14.53
C ASP A 110 -15.11 -36.45 -14.49
N ASN A 111 -14.62 -36.01 -15.66
CA ASN A 111 -13.74 -34.86 -15.84
C ASN A 111 -12.25 -35.04 -15.43
N ALA A 112 -11.73 -36.27 -15.44
CA ALA A 112 -10.29 -36.50 -15.32
C ALA A 112 -9.52 -35.79 -16.46
N ARG A 113 -8.40 -35.16 -16.11
CA ARG A 113 -7.47 -34.60 -17.09
C ARG A 113 -6.54 -35.70 -17.60
N LEU A 114 -6.65 -36.01 -18.89
CA LEU A 114 -5.79 -36.99 -19.54
C LEU A 114 -4.42 -36.39 -19.88
N SER A 115 -3.37 -37.17 -19.66
CA SER A 115 -2.00 -36.81 -20.02
C SER A 115 -1.31 -38.03 -20.62
N GLN A 116 -0.60 -37.84 -21.74
CA GLN A 116 0.11 -38.91 -22.43
C GLN A 116 1.60 -38.57 -22.51
N PHE A 117 2.44 -39.59 -22.36
CA PHE A 117 3.86 -39.52 -22.66
C PHE A 117 4.32 -40.77 -23.41
N VAL A 118 5.46 -40.66 -24.08
CA VAL A 118 6.07 -41.76 -24.84
C VAL A 118 7.42 -42.08 -24.22
N LEU A 119 7.68 -43.37 -24.06
CA LEU A 119 8.99 -43.91 -23.70
C LEU A 119 9.58 -44.59 -24.93
N GLU A 120 10.85 -44.35 -25.20
CA GLU A 120 11.56 -44.95 -26.31
C GLU A 120 12.55 -45.98 -25.78
N ASN A 121 12.44 -47.20 -26.30
CA ASN A 121 13.41 -48.28 -26.11
C ASN A 121 14.05 -48.59 -27.48
N SER A 122 15.21 -49.23 -27.50
CA SER A 122 15.89 -49.68 -28.73
C SER A 122 15.01 -50.60 -29.59
N GLU A 123 14.01 -51.26 -29.01
CA GLU A 123 13.16 -52.22 -29.69
C GLU A 123 11.77 -51.68 -30.09
N GLN A 124 11.28 -50.63 -29.42
CA GLN A 124 9.93 -50.08 -29.65
C GLN A 124 9.69 -48.75 -28.93
N THR A 125 8.64 -48.05 -29.36
CA THR A 125 8.08 -46.89 -28.65
C THR A 125 6.85 -47.29 -27.84
N VAL A 126 6.82 -46.93 -26.56
CA VAL A 126 5.77 -47.29 -25.61
C VAL A 126 4.96 -46.05 -25.23
N LYS A 127 3.68 -46.04 -25.62
CA LYS A 127 2.74 -44.96 -25.29
C LYS A 127 2.10 -45.24 -23.94
N VAL A 128 2.12 -44.25 -23.05
CA VAL A 128 1.54 -44.36 -21.71
C VAL A 128 0.54 -43.23 -21.48
N GLN A 129 -0.65 -43.56 -20.99
CA GLN A 129 -1.69 -42.58 -20.66
C GLN A 129 -2.01 -42.58 -19.18
N LEU A 130 -2.16 -41.38 -18.64
CA LEU A 130 -2.47 -41.09 -17.24
C LEU A 130 -3.78 -40.31 -17.14
N ALA A 131 -4.56 -40.59 -16.11
CA ALA A 131 -5.66 -39.77 -15.63
C ALA A 131 -5.18 -38.97 -14.42
N LYS A 132 -5.50 -37.69 -14.38
CA LYS A 132 -5.25 -36.82 -13.23
C LYS A 132 -6.57 -36.26 -12.73
N ARG A 133 -6.77 -36.31 -11.42
CA ARG A 133 -7.93 -35.70 -10.79
C ARG A 133 -7.92 -34.17 -11.03
N PRO A 134 -9.05 -33.52 -11.33
CA PRO A 134 -9.05 -32.10 -11.63
C PRO A 134 -8.72 -31.22 -10.41
N LEU A 135 -8.04 -30.10 -10.66
CA LEU A 135 -7.56 -29.15 -9.65
C LEU A 135 -8.66 -28.64 -8.71
N TYR A 136 -9.85 -28.35 -9.25
CA TYR A 136 -10.96 -27.81 -8.46
C TYR A 136 -11.43 -28.76 -7.35
N SER A 137 -11.23 -30.07 -7.51
CA SER A 137 -11.63 -31.06 -6.51
C SER A 137 -10.75 -31.06 -5.25
N TYR A 138 -9.60 -30.37 -5.30
CA TYR A 138 -8.70 -30.22 -4.17
C TYR A 138 -8.89 -28.91 -3.41
N PHE A 139 -9.64 -27.96 -3.97
CA PHE A 139 -9.87 -26.68 -3.32
C PHE A 139 -10.79 -26.88 -2.12
N SER A 140 -10.27 -26.48 -0.96
CA SER A 140 -10.98 -26.58 0.31
C SER A 140 -10.89 -25.27 1.07
N PHE A 141 -11.91 -25.03 1.89
CA PHE A 141 -11.95 -23.89 2.78
C PHE A 141 -10.84 -24.00 3.84
N SER A 142 -10.02 -22.94 3.98
CA SER A 142 -8.93 -22.96 4.94
C SER A 142 -9.39 -22.39 6.29
N LEU A 143 -9.52 -23.26 7.29
CA LEU A 143 -9.81 -22.84 8.66
C LEU A 143 -8.71 -21.90 9.21
N PHE A 144 -7.46 -22.12 8.80
CA PHE A 144 -6.33 -21.28 9.18
C PHE A 144 -6.43 -19.86 8.59
N ALA A 145 -7.00 -19.69 7.40
CA ALA A 145 -7.26 -18.37 6.83
C ALA A 145 -8.27 -17.58 7.68
N LEU A 146 -9.31 -18.26 8.19
CA LEU A 146 -10.28 -17.67 9.10
C LEU A 146 -9.66 -17.27 10.45
N LEU A 147 -8.89 -18.16 11.07
CA LEU A 147 -8.18 -17.86 12.32
C LEU A 147 -7.19 -16.71 12.15
N ALA A 148 -6.38 -16.73 11.08
CA ALA A 148 -5.47 -15.64 10.76
C ALA A 148 -6.22 -14.32 10.60
N ALA A 149 -7.41 -14.35 9.98
CA ALA A 149 -8.20 -13.14 9.79
C ALA A 149 -8.71 -12.53 11.09
N VAL A 150 -9.22 -13.37 11.99
CA VAL A 150 -9.69 -12.94 13.32
C VAL A 150 -8.54 -12.37 14.17
N ILE A 151 -7.34 -12.97 14.09
CA ILE A 151 -6.16 -12.52 14.85
C ILE A 151 -5.58 -11.22 14.27
N ALA A 152 -5.50 -11.08 12.94
CA ALA A 152 -4.91 -9.92 12.29
C ALA A 152 -5.81 -8.68 12.34
N ALA A 153 -7.13 -8.86 12.31
CA ALA A 153 -8.10 -7.77 12.34
C ALA A 153 -7.89 -6.75 13.49
N PRO A 154 -7.79 -7.15 14.79
CA PRO A 154 -7.61 -6.19 15.88
C PRO A 154 -6.27 -5.44 15.81
N VAL A 155 -5.21 -6.04 15.26
CA VAL A 155 -3.90 -5.38 15.08
C VAL A 155 -4.01 -4.28 14.03
N LEU A 156 -4.66 -4.57 12.90
CA LEU A 156 -4.85 -3.59 11.83
C LEU A 156 -5.81 -2.48 12.26
N ILE A 157 -6.90 -2.81 12.95
CA ILE A 157 -7.82 -1.81 13.51
C ILE A 157 -7.10 -0.91 14.50
N LYS A 158 -6.28 -1.44 15.43
CA LYS A 158 -5.48 -0.62 16.36
C LYS A 158 -4.45 0.26 15.65
N SER A 159 -3.80 -0.23 14.60
CA SER A 159 -2.86 0.57 13.82
C SER A 159 -3.56 1.67 13.02
N GLN A 160 -4.75 1.39 12.48
CA GLN A 160 -5.59 2.36 11.79
C GLN A 160 -6.23 3.35 12.77
N THR A 161 -6.68 2.96 13.96
CA THR A 161 -7.16 3.89 14.98
C THR A 161 -6.02 4.66 15.64
N ARG A 162 -4.78 4.18 15.60
CA ARG A 162 -3.60 4.97 15.99
C ARG A 162 -3.24 5.99 14.92
N LYS A 163 -3.31 5.63 13.63
CA LYS A 163 -3.14 6.57 12.51
C LYS A 163 -4.29 7.58 12.42
N VAL A 164 -5.53 7.11 12.57
CA VAL A 164 -6.75 7.92 12.66
C VAL A 164 -6.85 8.61 14.01
N GLY A 165 -6.17 8.17 15.06
CA GLY A 165 -6.10 8.82 16.37
C GLY A 165 -5.08 9.94 16.37
N VAL A 166 -3.96 9.78 15.66
CA VAL A 166 -3.03 10.87 15.36
C VAL A 166 -3.67 11.85 14.36
N ALA A 167 -4.40 11.36 13.35
CA ALA A 167 -5.16 12.21 12.43
C ALA A 167 -6.41 12.85 13.09
N LYS A 168 -7.12 12.18 14.00
CA LYS A 168 -8.26 12.75 14.77
C LYS A 168 -7.81 13.57 15.96
N GLN A 169 -6.62 13.38 16.51
CA GLN A 169 -6.03 14.34 17.43
C GLN A 169 -5.63 15.63 16.69
N GLN A 170 -5.43 15.56 15.37
CA GLN A 170 -5.38 16.75 14.50
C GLN A 170 -6.79 17.24 14.07
N SER A 171 -7.82 16.39 14.01
CA SER A 171 -9.19 16.74 13.58
C SER A 171 -10.25 16.69 14.70
N GLY A 172 -9.87 16.98 15.94
CA GLY A 172 -10.61 16.56 17.14
C GLY A 172 -11.24 17.63 18.01
N GLN A 173 -11.84 18.69 17.45
CA GLN A 173 -12.99 19.40 18.04
C GLN A 173 -13.87 19.81 16.84
N GLN A 174 -15.10 19.34 16.64
CA GLN A 174 -16.27 19.60 17.49
C GLN A 174 -17.42 18.60 17.19
N PRO A 175 -18.41 18.46 18.09
CA PRO A 175 -19.67 17.77 17.84
C PRO A 175 -20.62 18.57 16.93
N LEU A 176 -21.60 17.86 16.39
CA LEU A 176 -22.64 18.26 15.46
C LEU A 176 -23.38 19.61 15.75
N VAL A 177 -23.86 20.18 14.64
CA VAL A 177 -25.02 21.08 14.40
C VAL A 177 -24.72 22.58 14.20
N THR A 178 -25.14 23.03 12.99
CA THR A 178 -25.48 24.38 12.53
C THR A 178 -24.51 24.99 11.53
N THR A 179 -24.98 25.06 10.28
CA THR A 179 -24.46 25.87 9.17
C THR A 179 -24.04 27.27 9.59
N VAL A 180 -22.75 27.50 9.71
CA VAL A 180 -22.13 28.83 9.59
C VAL A 180 -20.87 28.66 8.77
N LYS A 181 -20.73 29.50 7.72
CA LYS A 181 -19.61 29.56 6.77
C LYS A 181 -18.27 29.45 7.53
N PRO A 182 -17.45 28.40 7.32
CA PRO A 182 -16.18 28.28 8.05
C PRO A 182 -15.20 29.31 7.50
N GLU A 183 -14.78 30.26 8.34
CA GLU A 183 -13.72 31.20 8.02
C GLU A 183 -12.35 30.50 8.17
N PRO A 184 -11.57 30.32 7.10
CA PRO A 184 -10.27 29.66 7.15
C PRO A 184 -9.24 30.50 7.93
N LYS A 185 -8.84 30.00 9.10
CA LYS A 185 -7.72 30.55 9.87
C LYS A 185 -6.38 30.01 9.36
N LEU A 186 -5.35 30.85 9.40
CA LEU A 186 -3.99 30.45 8.99
C LEU A 186 -3.34 29.63 10.12
N THR A 187 -2.94 28.40 9.83
CA THR A 187 -2.24 27.53 10.78
C THR A 187 -0.80 27.31 10.31
N ILE A 188 0.17 27.66 11.15
CA ILE A 188 1.60 27.41 10.92
C ILE A 188 2.08 26.39 11.91
N ASN A 189 2.62 25.27 11.44
CA ASN A 189 3.19 24.24 12.30
C ASN A 189 4.71 24.20 12.14
N LEU A 190 5.42 24.66 13.18
CA LEU A 190 6.89 24.69 13.24
C LEU A 190 7.50 23.29 13.45
N THR A 191 6.72 22.34 13.98
CA THR A 191 7.14 20.93 14.22
C THR A 191 7.13 20.11 12.93
N ASP A 192 6.17 20.38 12.04
CA ASP A 192 6.06 19.67 10.75
C ASP A 192 6.53 20.52 9.56
N LYS A 193 6.93 21.78 9.80
CA LYS A 193 7.31 22.80 8.81
C LYS A 193 6.23 23.09 7.76
N THR A 194 4.98 23.05 8.17
CA THR A 194 3.83 23.19 7.28
C THR A 194 3.08 24.50 7.51
N ILE A 195 2.53 25.03 6.43
CA ILE A 195 1.45 26.03 6.46
C ILE A 195 0.18 25.34 5.98
N GLY A 196 -0.93 25.55 6.69
CA GLY A 196 -2.24 25.09 6.27
C GLY A 196 -3.32 26.12 6.59
N ASN A 197 -4.52 25.86 6.09
CA ASN A 197 -5.72 26.56 6.51
C ASN A 197 -6.49 25.64 7.44
N GLY A 198 -6.91 26.11 8.62
CA GLY A 198 -7.61 25.29 9.64
C GLY A 198 -8.98 24.74 9.21
N VAL A 199 -9.31 24.78 7.92
CA VAL A 199 -10.58 24.36 7.32
C VAL A 199 -10.38 23.33 6.21
N ASN A 200 -9.32 23.42 5.39
CA ASN A 200 -8.98 22.36 4.43
C ASN A 200 -7.79 21.57 4.97
N ASP A 201 -7.78 20.26 4.77
CA ASP A 201 -6.64 19.40 5.11
C ASP A 201 -5.42 19.62 4.18
N VAL A 202 -5.30 20.82 3.60
CA VAL A 202 -4.26 21.21 2.65
C VAL A 202 -3.12 21.86 3.44
N THR A 203 -2.04 21.11 3.59
CA THR A 203 -0.81 21.59 4.23
C THR A 203 0.35 21.58 3.25
N VAL A 204 1.06 22.70 3.12
CA VAL A 204 2.21 22.86 2.24
C VAL A 204 3.48 23.00 3.07
N GLN A 205 4.51 22.22 2.73
CA GLN A 205 5.81 22.30 3.38
C GLN A 205 6.65 23.44 2.80
N LEU A 206 7.23 24.26 3.68
CA LEU A 206 8.12 25.36 3.30
C LEU A 206 9.58 25.07 3.64
N GLN A 207 10.49 25.69 2.89
CA GLN A 207 11.90 25.71 3.26
C GLN A 207 12.12 26.51 4.55
N ASN A 208 13.18 26.18 5.29
CA ASN A 208 13.45 26.76 6.62
C ASN A 208 13.49 28.30 6.61
N LYS A 209 14.12 28.91 5.58
CA LYS A 209 14.27 30.37 5.50
C LYS A 209 12.93 31.08 5.24
N PRO A 210 12.13 30.72 4.21
CA PRO A 210 10.76 31.22 4.03
C PRO A 210 9.85 31.04 5.25
N LEU A 211 9.89 29.87 5.88
CA LEU A 211 9.05 29.57 7.04
C LEU A 211 9.39 30.48 8.24
N CYS A 212 10.67 30.61 8.57
CA CYS A 212 11.12 31.49 9.66
C CYS A 212 10.75 32.94 9.39
N PHE A 213 10.97 33.39 8.15
CA PHE A 213 10.70 34.77 7.75
C PHE A 213 9.20 35.09 7.80
N TYR A 214 8.34 34.19 7.29
CA TYR A 214 6.91 34.41 7.27
C TYR A 214 6.28 34.39 8.67
N THR A 215 6.70 33.46 9.52
CA THR A 215 6.23 33.39 10.92
C THR A 215 6.60 34.68 11.66
N ALA A 216 7.81 35.18 11.47
CA ALA A 216 8.24 36.46 12.05
C ALA A 216 7.53 37.67 11.46
N LEU A 217 7.26 37.67 10.15
CA LEU A 217 6.48 38.71 9.49
C LEU A 217 5.07 38.81 10.07
N LEU A 218 4.44 37.67 10.36
CA LEU A 218 3.12 37.64 11.00
C LEU A 218 3.15 38.25 12.40
N HIS A 219 4.07 37.81 13.26
CA HIS A 219 4.24 38.42 14.60
C HIS A 219 4.48 39.92 14.52
N TYR A 220 5.41 40.34 13.65
CA TYR A 220 5.75 41.75 13.48
C TYR A 220 4.56 42.59 12.99
N CYS A 221 3.77 42.09 12.04
CA CYS A 221 2.60 42.79 11.52
C CYS A 221 1.43 42.84 12.52
N ILE A 222 1.35 41.89 13.46
CA ILE A 222 0.38 41.96 14.57
C ILE A 222 0.81 43.02 15.58
N ASP A 223 2.10 43.05 15.95
CA ASP A 223 2.63 44.02 16.91
C ASP A 223 2.70 45.45 16.33
N ASN A 224 2.85 45.57 15.00
CA ASN A 224 3.00 46.84 14.29
C ASN A 224 2.06 46.94 13.06
N PRO A 225 0.73 47.10 13.25
CA PRO A 225 -0.28 47.00 12.19
C PRO A 225 -0.24 48.13 11.14
N HIS A 226 0.45 49.23 11.42
CA HIS A 226 0.58 50.38 10.51
C HIS A 226 2.00 50.55 9.92
N SER A 227 2.87 49.56 10.14
CA SER A 227 4.25 49.64 9.63
C SER A 227 4.30 49.39 8.11
N THR A 228 5.10 50.19 7.40
CA THR A 228 5.35 50.02 5.97
C THR A 228 6.71 49.37 5.75
N LEU A 229 6.71 48.20 5.12
CA LEU A 229 7.91 47.40 4.89
C LEU A 229 8.29 47.47 3.42
N LEU A 230 9.31 48.26 3.08
CA LEU A 230 9.69 48.55 1.70
C LEU A 230 10.77 47.58 1.19
N HIS A 231 10.70 47.18 -0.07
CA HIS A 231 11.63 46.21 -0.67
C HIS A 231 13.07 46.73 -0.83
N HIS A 232 13.26 48.04 -0.94
CA HIS A 232 14.59 48.65 -1.11
C HIS A 232 15.27 49.00 0.23
N LYS A 233 14.57 48.85 1.36
CA LYS A 233 15.10 49.14 2.68
C LYS A 233 15.43 47.82 3.36
N ASP A 234 16.51 47.81 4.13
CA ASP A 234 16.84 46.67 4.97
C ASP A 234 15.68 46.34 5.92
N ILE A 235 15.52 45.04 6.17
CA ILE A 235 14.50 44.52 7.07
C ILE A 235 14.71 45.14 8.47
N PRO A 236 13.66 45.65 9.13
CA PRO A 236 13.79 46.18 10.48
C PRO A 236 14.46 45.19 11.43
N PRO A 237 15.35 45.67 12.33
CA PRO A 237 16.10 44.80 13.22
C PRO A 237 15.17 43.95 14.09
N GLU A 238 14.02 44.49 14.50
CA GLU A 238 12.98 43.78 15.25
C GLU A 238 12.48 42.53 14.51
N LEU A 239 12.15 42.65 13.22
CA LEU A 239 11.72 41.51 12.41
C LEU A 239 12.85 40.48 12.23
N THR A 240 14.10 40.93 12.07
CA THR A 240 15.24 40.01 11.98
C THR A 240 15.46 39.25 13.30
N THR A 241 15.19 39.87 14.45
CA THR A 241 15.31 39.22 15.76
C THR A 241 14.23 38.16 15.94
N LEU A 242 12.98 38.45 15.57
CA LEU A 242 11.87 37.49 15.59
C LEU A 242 12.13 36.30 14.67
N ALA A 243 12.57 36.54 13.42
CA ALA A 243 12.90 35.47 12.47
C ALA A 243 14.02 34.57 12.99
N SER A 244 14.93 35.13 13.78
CA SER A 244 16.05 34.41 14.34
C SER A 244 15.67 33.61 15.58
N LYS A 245 14.71 34.09 16.37
CA LYS A 245 14.09 33.34 17.46
C LYS A 245 13.38 32.09 16.90
N VAL A 246 12.58 32.25 15.84
CA VAL A 246 11.92 31.11 15.16
C VAL A 246 12.94 30.14 14.57
N PHE A 247 14.07 30.65 14.03
CA PHE A 247 15.13 29.78 13.53
C PHE A 247 15.81 28.96 14.64
N ILE A 248 16.07 29.55 15.80
CA ILE A 248 16.60 28.82 16.97
C ILE A 248 15.61 27.72 17.37
N ARG A 249 14.31 28.03 17.40
CA ARG A 249 13.27 27.05 17.68
C ARG A 249 13.27 25.88 16.70
N LEU A 250 13.43 26.15 15.40
CA LEU A 250 13.61 25.08 14.40
C LEU A 250 14.90 24.28 14.62
N MET A 251 15.98 24.89 15.10
CA MET A 251 17.19 24.12 15.45
C MET A 251 16.95 23.18 16.63
N GLU A 252 16.26 23.64 17.67
CA GLU A 252 15.88 22.83 18.84
C GLU A 252 15.01 21.64 18.45
N LEU A 253 14.07 21.85 17.52
CA LEU A 253 13.22 20.79 16.95
C LEU A 253 13.97 19.83 16.00
N GLY A 254 15.28 20.01 15.79
CA GLY A 254 16.12 19.12 14.99
C GLY A 254 15.99 19.34 13.48
N HIS A 255 15.33 20.41 13.06
CA HIS A 255 14.97 20.67 11.66
C HIS A 255 16.09 21.26 10.80
N THR A 256 17.15 21.79 11.41
CA THR A 256 18.32 22.32 10.71
C THR A 256 19.54 22.38 11.63
N LYS A 257 20.71 22.05 11.09
CA LYS A 257 22.03 22.23 11.73
C LYS A 257 22.91 23.27 11.02
N ARG A 258 22.33 23.98 10.04
CA ARG A 258 23.04 24.93 9.17
C ARG A 258 23.23 26.29 9.84
N LYS A 259 24.19 27.07 9.34
CA LYS A 259 24.42 28.48 9.73
C LYS A 259 23.13 29.31 9.57
N ARG A 260 22.92 30.26 10.50
CA ARG A 260 21.80 31.20 10.49
C ARG A 260 21.65 31.85 9.10
N PRO A 261 20.47 31.76 8.47
CA PRO A 261 20.25 32.34 7.16
C PRO A 261 20.28 33.87 7.25
N ASP A 262 20.82 34.51 6.22
CA ASP A 262 20.65 35.95 6.01
C ASP A 262 19.26 36.20 5.40
N PHE A 263 18.40 36.91 6.12
CA PHE A 263 17.03 37.20 5.71
C PHE A 263 16.94 38.39 4.73
N ASN A 264 17.94 39.27 4.66
CA ASN A 264 17.97 40.40 3.71
C ASN A 264 18.35 39.93 2.29
N ALA A 265 19.21 38.91 2.18
CA ALA A 265 19.60 38.35 0.91
C ALA A 265 18.40 37.66 0.20
N ASN A 266 18.15 37.97 -1.08
CA ASN A 266 17.11 37.31 -1.89
C ASN A 266 15.69 37.38 -1.27
N LEU A 267 15.32 38.52 -0.69
CA LEU A 267 13.99 38.74 -0.10
C LEU A 267 12.86 38.47 -1.11
N ASP A 268 12.99 38.96 -2.35
CA ASP A 268 11.98 38.76 -3.41
C ASP A 268 11.71 37.28 -3.71
N LYS A 269 12.77 36.46 -3.71
CA LYS A 269 12.65 35.00 -3.89
C LYS A 269 11.93 34.37 -2.69
N THR A 270 12.28 34.77 -1.47
CA THR A 270 11.67 34.28 -0.23
C THR A 270 10.17 34.59 -0.19
N LEU A 271 9.78 35.83 -0.52
CA LEU A 271 8.37 36.23 -0.61
C LEU A 271 7.62 35.50 -1.73
N SER A 272 8.29 35.20 -2.85
CA SER A 272 7.68 34.45 -3.96
C SER A 272 7.38 33.00 -3.57
N GLU A 273 8.27 32.34 -2.83
CA GLU A 273 8.05 30.99 -2.31
C GLU A 273 6.89 30.96 -1.29
N ILE A 274 6.80 31.96 -0.40
CA ILE A 274 5.69 32.10 0.55
C ILE A 274 4.36 32.27 -0.20
N ARG A 275 4.32 33.17 -1.19
CA ARG A 275 3.12 33.41 -2.01
C ARG A 275 2.65 32.15 -2.73
N ALA A 276 3.57 31.38 -3.30
CA ALA A 276 3.24 30.11 -3.96
C ALA A 276 2.62 29.10 -2.98
N ALA A 277 3.18 28.98 -1.77
CA ALA A 277 2.59 28.11 -0.75
C ALA A 277 1.20 28.59 -0.29
N LEU A 278 1.01 29.89 -0.12
CA LEU A 278 -0.31 30.46 0.23
C LEU A 278 -1.33 30.31 -0.91
N ASP A 279 -0.89 30.41 -2.16
CA ASP A 279 -1.73 30.18 -3.35
C ASP A 279 -2.28 28.75 -3.34
N GLU A 280 -1.46 27.76 -2.95
CA GLU A 280 -1.87 26.35 -2.83
C GLU A 280 -2.77 26.10 -1.61
N VAL A 281 -2.42 26.64 -0.44
CA VAL A 281 -3.19 26.47 0.82
C VAL A 281 -4.59 27.09 0.74
N PHE A 282 -4.72 28.28 0.15
CA PHE A 282 -6.01 28.98 0.04
C PHE A 282 -6.71 28.77 -1.30
N THR A 283 -6.43 27.66 -1.99
CA THR A 283 -7.15 27.28 -3.21
C THR A 283 -8.65 27.19 -2.91
N GLY A 284 -9.46 28.08 -3.50
CA GLY A 284 -10.91 28.16 -3.29
C GLY A 284 -11.39 29.22 -2.29
N PHE A 285 -10.48 29.91 -1.58
CA PHE A 285 -10.80 30.93 -0.56
C PHE A 285 -10.15 32.28 -0.90
N SER A 286 -10.72 32.99 -1.89
CA SER A 286 -10.12 34.20 -2.45
C SER A 286 -10.21 35.44 -1.55
N GLU A 287 -11.17 35.51 -0.64
CA GLU A 287 -11.37 36.66 0.25
C GLU A 287 -10.33 36.65 1.37
N GLU A 288 -10.15 35.52 2.05
CA GLU A 288 -9.23 35.35 3.17
C GLU A 288 -7.76 35.33 2.72
N LYS A 289 -7.52 34.89 1.47
CA LYS A 289 -6.22 35.03 0.81
C LYS A 289 -5.72 36.47 0.88
N THR A 290 -6.57 37.48 0.61
CA THR A 290 -6.11 38.88 0.63
C THR A 290 -5.61 39.35 1.99
N ARG A 291 -6.05 38.71 3.09
CA ARG A 291 -5.64 39.05 4.46
C ARG A 291 -4.27 38.49 4.84
N TYR A 292 -3.90 37.31 4.35
CA TYR A 292 -2.63 36.64 4.72
C TYR A 292 -1.54 36.73 3.64
N TYR A 293 -1.86 37.30 2.48
CA TYR A 293 -0.99 37.34 1.31
C TYR A 293 -0.08 38.59 1.30
N PRO A 294 1.26 38.42 1.31
CA PRO A 294 2.17 39.55 1.15
C PRO A 294 2.00 40.18 -0.24
N PRO A 295 1.66 41.48 -0.35
CA PRO A 295 1.43 42.13 -1.64
C PRO A 295 2.67 42.06 -2.54
N ARG A 296 2.44 41.91 -3.85
CA ARG A 296 3.51 41.90 -4.86
C ARG A 296 3.93 43.33 -5.18
N ALA A 297 5.22 43.53 -5.39
CA ALA A 297 5.72 44.74 -6.03
C ALA A 297 5.13 44.86 -7.45
N GLN A 298 4.42 45.95 -7.74
CA GLN A 298 3.88 46.25 -9.07
C GLN A 298 4.72 47.34 -9.75
N GLY A 299 4.88 47.24 -11.08
CA GLY A 299 5.64 48.20 -11.88
C GLY A 299 7.02 47.71 -12.33
N GLU A 300 7.57 48.37 -13.36
CA GLU A 300 8.89 48.04 -13.93
C GLU A 300 10.02 48.87 -13.29
N GLY A 301 11.20 48.26 -13.16
CA GLY A 301 12.41 48.94 -12.67
C GLY A 301 12.31 49.45 -11.23
N SER A 302 12.90 50.63 -10.96
CA SER A 302 12.99 51.23 -9.61
C SER A 302 11.63 51.41 -8.90
N ARG A 303 10.55 51.59 -9.68
CA ARG A 303 9.19 51.84 -9.16
C ARG A 303 8.60 50.63 -8.43
N SER A 304 9.00 49.41 -8.82
CA SER A 304 8.59 48.17 -8.12
C SER A 304 8.98 48.15 -6.64
N LYS A 305 10.11 48.78 -6.29
CA LYS A 305 10.68 48.71 -4.94
C LYS A 305 10.01 49.63 -3.92
N GLN A 306 9.10 50.50 -4.36
CA GLN A 306 8.37 51.44 -3.50
C GLN A 306 7.12 50.81 -2.86
N HIS A 307 6.73 49.60 -3.27
CA HIS A 307 5.59 48.90 -2.69
C HIS A 307 5.95 48.29 -1.34
N SER A 308 5.03 48.40 -0.38
CA SER A 308 5.15 47.74 0.92
C SER A 308 4.83 46.25 0.76
N TYR A 309 5.55 45.36 1.44
CA TYR A 309 5.21 43.93 1.59
C TYR A 309 4.57 43.58 2.94
N ALA A 310 4.27 44.60 3.77
CA ALA A 310 3.57 44.40 5.03
C ALA A 310 2.19 43.78 4.80
N LEU A 311 1.77 42.91 5.71
CA LEU A 311 0.45 42.29 5.68
C LEU A 311 -0.60 43.32 6.12
N PRO A 312 -1.84 43.26 5.60
CA PRO A 312 -2.94 44.09 6.09
C PRO A 312 -3.23 43.77 7.56
N VAL A 313 -4.00 44.62 8.26
CA VAL A 313 -4.23 44.52 9.72
C VAL A 313 -4.65 43.09 10.13
N LEU A 314 -3.80 42.44 10.93
CA LEU A 314 -3.98 41.09 11.45
C LEU A 314 -4.19 41.12 12.97
N SER A 315 -5.04 40.22 13.47
CA SER A 315 -5.24 39.99 14.91
C SER A 315 -4.61 38.66 15.34
N HIS A 316 -4.19 38.54 16.61
CA HIS A 316 -3.73 37.26 17.18
C HIS A 316 -4.79 36.14 17.08
N SER A 317 -6.07 36.48 17.00
CA SER A 317 -7.18 35.52 16.84
C SER A 317 -7.23 34.80 15.49
N ASP A 318 -6.51 35.33 14.51
CA ASP A 318 -6.61 34.98 13.09
C ASP A 318 -5.56 33.94 12.68
N ILE A 319 -4.52 33.76 13.51
CA ILE A 319 -3.38 32.90 13.23
C ILE A 319 -3.19 31.90 14.38
N GLN A 320 -2.90 30.65 14.02
CA GLN A 320 -2.55 29.60 14.97
C GLN A 320 -1.13 29.11 14.68
N ILE A 321 -0.21 29.29 15.62
CA ILE A 321 1.17 28.81 15.50
C ILE A 321 1.36 27.62 16.44
N ILE A 322 1.67 26.45 15.87
CA ILE A 322 1.91 25.20 16.58
C ILE A 322 3.41 24.99 16.70
N GLY A 323 3.91 24.90 17.93
CA GLY A 323 5.34 24.64 18.20
C GLY A 323 6.20 25.89 18.46
N ASP A 324 5.59 27.07 18.65
CA ASP A 324 6.27 28.25 19.19
C ASP A 324 6.91 27.98 20.57
#